data_AF-A0A7W6J848-F1
#
_entry.id   AF-A0A7W6J848-F1
#
_cell.length_a   1.000
_cell.length_b   1.000
_cell.length_c   1.000
_cell.angle_alpha   90.00
_cell.angle_beta   90.00
_cell.angle_gamma   90.00
#
_symmetry.space_group_name_H-M   'P 1'
#
loop_
_entity.id
_entity.type
_entity.pdbx_description
1 polymer ?
#
loop_
_entity_poly.entity_id
_entity_poly.type
_entity_poly.pdbx_seq_one_letter_code
_entity_poly.pdbx_strand_id
1 'polypeptide(L)'
;MASVTSFIRNMPASSLQAYFHHTGIELPTEVDWEAPEPEVARVTLRAVDELDDEARARIVNDAERVSALADDAGQTALYSVIDDRTVLDDLANGHARSLWMFLNEPVRFRHAEEVRYTDERRRGRSWDGFIGEPNLDLRRDEASINAFKAALRERFASNNIHIDIFGRYRPTFDGEDCELVQIAIYREGLLDAFLAFDDAGTLVRRARRPVFEAAMTYEPATGVIEVVANDRESREEMVRFMARDLLGIEFQSEKVPFRTYDLAVLLHPFDFPTDPEDGIESVEVKQLRLMPIDNVGERVTLECLRKADRTIWSMSAERFGANDPLAGGWVATQAKLSIKFHPKGDAKRGRTLPLTITMPHGCNLKDQTEEEQLIGEKYLRRWGILSGDGGVVVD
;
A
#
# COMPACT_ATOMS: atom_id res chain seq x y z
N MET A 1 7.98 9.56 21.21
CA MET A 1 7.43 10.90 21.54
C MET A 1 6.62 11.52 20.42
N ALA A 2 7.12 11.65 19.18
CA ALA A 2 6.32 12.22 18.09
C ALA A 2 5.00 11.45 17.83
N SER A 3 5.06 10.11 17.87
CA SER A 3 3.88 9.23 17.76
C SER A 3 2.85 9.51 18.87
N VAL A 4 3.26 9.50 20.15
CA VAL A 4 2.36 9.78 21.29
C VAL A 4 1.72 11.17 21.21
N THR A 5 2.48 12.19 20.83
CA THR A 5 1.94 13.54 20.64
C THR A 5 0.90 13.60 19.53
N SER A 6 1.15 12.93 18.39
CA SER A 6 0.20 12.85 17.29
C SER A 6 -1.06 12.08 17.69
N PHE A 7 -0.88 10.93 18.36
CA PHE A 7 -1.96 10.10 18.87
C PHE A 7 -2.87 10.88 19.81
N ILE A 8 -2.32 11.59 20.81
CA ILE A 8 -3.14 12.35 21.76
C ILE A 8 -3.82 13.56 21.11
N ARG A 9 -3.14 14.29 20.21
CA ARG A 9 -3.68 15.54 19.65
C ARG A 9 -4.77 15.35 18.59
N ASN A 10 -4.77 14.22 17.89
CA ASN A 10 -5.70 13.97 16.79
C ASN A 10 -6.92 13.13 17.21
N MET A 11 -7.02 12.77 18.49
CA MET A 11 -8.04 11.88 19.02
C MET A 11 -9.14 12.68 19.71
N PRO A 12 -10.43 12.32 19.52
CA PRO A 12 -11.50 12.83 20.36
C PRO A 12 -11.26 12.51 21.84
N ALA A 13 -11.69 13.41 22.74
CA ALA A 13 -11.51 13.24 24.18
C ALA A 13 -12.15 11.93 24.71
N SER A 14 -13.34 11.58 24.23
CA SER A 14 -14.04 10.34 24.58
C SER A 14 -13.26 9.08 24.17
N SER A 15 -12.59 9.12 23.02
CA SER A 15 -11.74 8.02 22.56
C SER A 15 -10.48 7.85 23.42
N LEU A 16 -9.83 8.94 23.83
CA LEU A 16 -8.69 8.88 24.77
C LEU A 16 -9.12 8.32 26.12
N GLN A 17 -10.25 8.77 26.66
CA GLN A 17 -10.79 8.25 27.91
C GLN A 17 -11.02 6.74 27.81
N ALA A 18 -11.64 6.27 26.72
CA ALA A 18 -11.86 4.85 26.48
C ALA A 18 -10.56 4.04 26.40
N TYR A 19 -9.50 4.60 25.78
CA TYR A 19 -8.18 3.96 25.71
C TYR A 19 -7.55 3.76 27.09
N PHE A 20 -7.46 4.80 27.92
CA PHE A 20 -6.87 4.67 29.26
C PHE A 20 -7.68 3.75 30.16
N HIS A 21 -9.01 3.80 30.07
CA HIS A 21 -9.90 2.89 30.78
C HIS A 21 -9.69 1.42 30.35
N HIS A 22 -9.63 1.16 29.04
CA HIS A 22 -9.46 -0.20 28.50
C HIS A 22 -8.09 -0.80 28.82
N THR A 23 -7.02 0.00 28.72
CA THR A 23 -5.64 -0.47 28.95
C THR A 23 -5.28 -0.60 30.44
N GLY A 24 -6.09 0.00 31.32
CA GLY A 24 -5.85 0.04 32.76
C GLY A 24 -4.64 0.90 33.14
N ILE A 25 -4.20 1.80 32.26
CA ILE A 25 -3.07 2.71 32.55
C ILE A 25 -3.63 3.88 33.34
N GLU A 26 -3.31 3.91 34.64
CA GLU A 26 -3.72 4.99 35.54
C GLU A 26 -2.86 6.23 35.29
N LEU A 27 -3.50 7.35 34.96
CA LEU A 27 -2.83 8.63 34.79
C LEU A 27 -2.54 9.25 36.17
N PRO A 28 -1.30 9.71 36.45
CA PRO A 28 -0.95 10.33 37.74
C PRO A 28 -1.71 11.63 38.01
N THR A 29 -2.09 12.33 36.94
CA THR A 29 -2.87 13.56 36.97
C THR A 29 -4.27 13.28 36.42
N GLU A 30 -5.30 13.67 37.18
CA GLU A 30 -6.70 13.56 36.76
C GLU A 30 -6.96 14.45 35.54
N VAL A 31 -7.59 13.88 34.52
CA VAL A 31 -7.94 14.57 33.27
C VAL A 31 -9.44 14.80 33.26
N ASP A 32 -9.86 16.06 33.10
CA ASP A 32 -11.25 16.40 32.81
C ASP A 32 -11.55 16.12 31.33
N TRP A 33 -12.22 15.00 31.04
CA TRP A 33 -12.54 14.56 29.69
C TRP A 33 -13.65 15.37 29.02
N GLU A 34 -14.39 16.19 29.77
CA GLU A 34 -15.44 17.08 29.26
C GLU A 34 -14.90 18.47 28.88
N ALA A 35 -13.63 18.74 29.16
CA ALA A 35 -12.96 19.97 28.77
C ALA A 35 -12.77 20.07 27.24
N PRO A 36 -12.52 21.26 26.68
CA PRO A 36 -12.21 21.41 25.25
C PRO A 36 -11.01 20.54 24.85
N GLU A 37 -11.08 19.90 23.68
CA GLU A 37 -10.06 18.94 23.21
C GLU A 37 -8.60 19.43 23.29
N PRO A 38 -8.26 20.70 22.96
CA PRO A 38 -6.89 21.19 23.12
C PRO A 38 -6.39 21.19 24.57
N GLU A 39 -7.30 21.37 25.53
CA GLU A 39 -6.99 21.31 26.95
C GLU A 39 -6.80 19.86 27.41
N VAL A 40 -7.72 18.97 27.04
CA VAL A 40 -7.60 17.52 27.29
C VAL A 40 -6.25 17.02 26.79
N ALA A 41 -5.93 17.26 25.51
CA ALA A 41 -4.68 16.82 24.91
C ALA A 41 -3.45 17.35 25.65
N ARG A 42 -3.46 18.62 26.08
CA ARG A 42 -2.35 19.22 26.84
C ARG A 42 -2.16 18.57 28.20
N VAL A 43 -3.24 18.32 28.94
CA VAL A 43 -3.18 17.72 30.29
C VAL A 43 -2.80 16.25 30.19
N THR A 44 -3.39 15.49 29.25
CA THR A 44 -3.05 14.09 29.02
C THR A 44 -1.58 13.92 28.64
N LEU A 45 -1.02 14.77 27.77
CA LEU A 45 0.40 14.71 27.42
C LEU A 45 1.30 14.87 28.65
N ARG A 46 0.97 15.83 29.52
CA ARG A 46 1.72 16.04 30.77
C ARG A 46 1.59 14.83 31.70
N ALA A 47 0.39 14.27 31.85
CA ALA A 47 0.18 13.08 32.67
C ALA A 47 0.99 11.88 32.15
N VAL A 48 1.10 11.72 30.83
CA VAL A 48 1.91 10.67 30.21
C VAL A 48 3.41 10.87 30.42
N ASP A 49 3.89 12.12 30.49
CA ASP A 49 5.29 12.43 30.81
C ASP A 49 5.65 12.11 32.28
N GLU A 50 4.66 11.97 33.16
CA GLU A 50 4.82 11.64 34.58
C GLU A 50 4.73 10.12 34.87
N LEU A 51 4.41 9.30 33.85
CA LEU A 51 4.37 7.84 33.98
C LEU A 51 5.76 7.22 34.11
N ASP A 52 5.81 6.01 34.67
CA ASP A 52 7.01 5.18 34.61
C ASP A 52 7.35 4.74 33.18
N ASP A 53 8.60 4.28 32.99
CA ASP A 53 9.09 3.90 31.67
C ASP A 53 8.32 2.71 31.07
N GLU A 54 7.76 1.82 31.89
CA GLU A 54 7.01 0.64 31.43
C GLU A 54 5.65 1.05 30.86
N ALA A 55 4.85 1.82 31.61
CA ALA A 55 3.57 2.34 31.16
C ALA A 55 3.76 3.26 29.95
N ARG A 56 4.79 4.11 29.97
CA ARG A 56 5.10 4.97 28.82
C ARG A 56 5.51 4.18 27.59
N ALA A 57 6.30 3.10 27.74
CA ALA A 57 6.64 2.22 26.62
C ALA A 57 5.42 1.53 26.02
N ARG A 58 4.45 1.12 26.84
CA ARG A 58 3.16 0.58 26.37
C ARG A 58 2.39 1.60 25.54
N ILE A 59 2.24 2.84 26.02
CA ILE A 59 1.54 3.91 25.28
C ILE A 59 2.27 4.21 23.97
N VAL A 60 3.60 4.24 23.97
CA VAL A 60 4.37 4.46 22.74
C VAL A 60 4.08 3.38 21.70
N ASN A 61 4.06 2.11 22.10
CA ASN A 61 3.75 0.99 21.20
C ASN A 61 2.33 1.10 20.62
N ASP A 62 1.34 1.29 21.48
CA ASP A 62 -0.06 1.40 21.07
C ASP A 62 -0.28 2.61 20.14
N ALA A 63 0.31 3.75 20.48
CA ALA A 63 0.23 4.98 19.69
C ALA A 63 0.87 4.81 18.32
N GLU A 64 2.01 4.11 18.21
CA GLU A 64 2.65 3.82 16.93
C GLU A 64 1.77 2.95 16.04
N ARG A 65 1.21 1.87 16.60
CA ARG A 65 0.32 0.96 15.88
C ARG A 65 -0.95 1.67 15.39
N VAL A 66 -1.63 2.39 16.27
CA VAL A 66 -2.85 3.13 15.91
C VAL A 66 -2.55 4.22 14.88
N SER A 67 -1.47 4.98 15.05
CA SER A 67 -1.12 6.05 14.11
C SER A 67 -0.71 5.51 12.74
N ALA A 68 -0.09 4.33 12.65
CA ALA A 68 0.30 3.69 11.39
C ALA A 68 -0.91 3.31 10.51
N LEU A 69 -2.09 3.12 11.11
CA LEU A 69 -3.34 2.83 10.39
C LEU A 69 -4.29 4.04 10.29
N ALA A 70 -3.87 5.24 10.72
CA ALA A 70 -4.71 6.44 10.71
C ALA A 70 -4.65 7.22 9.38
N ASP A 71 -3.67 6.96 8.52
CA ASP A 71 -3.52 7.56 7.19
C ASP A 71 -4.36 6.86 6.12
N ASP A 72 -4.45 7.43 4.92
CA ASP A 72 -5.34 6.94 3.85
C ASP A 72 -5.17 5.43 3.58
N ALA A 73 -3.93 4.96 3.43
CA ALA A 73 -3.65 3.55 3.16
C ALA A 73 -3.88 2.65 4.39
N GLY A 74 -3.69 3.18 5.60
CA GLY A 74 -4.14 2.56 6.84
C GLY A 74 -5.65 2.40 6.92
N GLN A 75 -6.41 3.42 6.51
CA GLN A 75 -7.87 3.37 6.46
C GLN A 75 -8.33 2.32 5.45
N THR A 76 -7.78 2.31 4.23
CA THR A 76 -8.01 1.23 3.25
C THR A 76 -7.84 -0.15 3.89
N ALA A 77 -6.76 -0.34 4.65
CA ALA A 77 -6.49 -1.59 5.34
C ALA A 77 -7.56 -1.93 6.39
N LEU A 78 -8.02 -0.97 7.21
CA LEU A 78 -9.09 -1.19 8.18
C LEU A 78 -10.42 -1.57 7.51
N TYR A 79 -10.80 -0.85 6.45
CA TYR A 79 -12.04 -1.10 5.70
C TYR A 79 -12.01 -2.43 4.91
N SER A 80 -10.82 -2.96 4.62
CA SER A 80 -10.65 -4.23 3.93
C SER A 80 -10.98 -5.47 4.77
N VAL A 81 -10.94 -5.35 6.11
CA VAL A 81 -11.04 -6.50 7.02
C VAL A 81 -12.23 -6.42 7.99
N ILE A 82 -12.94 -5.29 8.03
CA ILE A 82 -14.13 -5.13 8.86
C ILE A 82 -15.37 -5.66 8.13
N ASP A 83 -16.22 -6.38 8.86
CA ASP A 83 -17.46 -6.94 8.32
C ASP A 83 -18.51 -5.84 8.07
N ASP A 84 -18.67 -4.93 9.03
CA ASP A 84 -19.62 -3.83 8.98
C ASP A 84 -18.87 -2.49 8.92
N ARG A 85 -18.76 -1.95 7.70
CA ARG A 85 -18.08 -0.68 7.43
C ARG A 85 -18.76 0.52 8.08
N THR A 86 -20.06 0.45 8.34
CA THR A 86 -20.84 1.57 8.90
C THR A 86 -20.34 1.96 10.29
N VAL A 87 -19.80 1.00 11.03
CA VAL A 87 -19.18 1.23 12.34
C VAL A 87 -17.99 2.20 12.25
N LEU A 88 -17.20 2.12 11.19
CA LEU A 88 -16.08 3.04 10.98
C LEU A 88 -16.55 4.38 10.43
N ASP A 89 -17.58 4.39 9.59
CA ASP A 89 -18.11 5.60 8.97
C ASP A 89 -18.64 6.61 10.00
N ASP A 90 -19.23 6.11 11.10
CA ASP A 90 -19.75 6.93 12.19
C ASP A 90 -18.65 7.58 13.07
N LEU A 91 -17.40 7.16 12.92
CA LEU A 91 -16.29 7.68 13.72
C LEU A 91 -15.66 8.93 13.09
N ALA A 92 -15.28 9.87 13.96
CA ALA A 92 -14.96 11.25 13.58
C ALA A 92 -13.79 11.39 12.59
N ASN A 93 -12.76 10.56 12.70
CA ASN A 93 -11.56 10.63 11.86
C ASN A 93 -10.79 9.31 11.84
N GLY A 94 -9.73 9.23 11.02
CA GLY A 94 -8.92 8.01 10.86
C GLY A 94 -8.23 7.54 12.15
N HIS A 95 -7.83 8.45 13.04
CA HIS A 95 -7.28 8.09 14.34
C HIS A 95 -8.34 7.43 15.24
N ALA A 96 -9.57 7.98 15.26
CA ALA A 96 -10.67 7.41 16.02
C ALA A 96 -11.06 6.02 15.50
N ARG A 97 -11.11 5.82 14.18
CA ARG A 97 -11.37 4.51 13.53
C ARG A 97 -10.32 3.48 13.88
N SER A 98 -9.05 3.86 13.75
CA SER A 98 -7.91 3.00 14.06
C SER A 98 -7.90 2.60 15.54
N LEU A 99 -8.11 3.55 16.46
CA LEU A 99 -8.20 3.25 17.89
C LEU A 99 -9.41 2.39 18.23
N TRP A 100 -10.57 2.66 17.62
CA TRP A 100 -11.76 1.85 17.86
C TRP A 100 -11.52 0.39 17.46
N MET A 101 -10.92 0.14 16.28
CA MET A 101 -10.52 -1.20 15.85
C MET A 101 -9.51 -1.84 16.80
N PHE A 102 -8.51 -1.06 17.26
CA PHE A 102 -7.51 -1.53 18.22
C PHE A 102 -8.14 -2.02 19.54
N LEU A 103 -9.14 -1.30 20.07
CA LEU A 103 -9.77 -1.60 21.36
C LEU A 103 -10.88 -2.66 21.26
N ASN A 104 -11.68 -2.63 20.19
CA ASN A 104 -12.90 -3.44 20.10
C ASN A 104 -12.75 -4.67 19.19
N GLU A 105 -11.86 -4.60 18.20
CA GLU A 105 -11.65 -5.62 17.18
C GLU A 105 -10.16 -6.00 17.04
N PRO A 106 -9.47 -6.39 18.13
CA PRO A 106 -8.01 -6.50 18.15
C PRO A 106 -7.45 -7.55 17.18
N VAL A 107 -8.24 -8.56 16.80
CA VAL A 107 -7.88 -9.53 15.76
C VAL A 107 -7.89 -8.87 14.39
N ARG A 108 -8.98 -8.18 14.03
CA ARG A 108 -9.09 -7.47 12.74
C ARG A 108 -8.13 -6.29 12.64
N PHE A 109 -7.84 -5.61 13.75
CA PHE A 109 -6.79 -4.58 13.77
C PHE A 109 -5.44 -5.16 13.35
N ARG A 110 -5.05 -6.33 13.88
CA ARG A 110 -3.83 -7.02 13.42
C ARG A 110 -3.91 -7.42 11.95
N HIS A 111 -5.05 -7.93 11.49
CA HIS A 111 -5.23 -8.21 10.06
C HIS A 111 -5.04 -6.96 9.20
N ALA A 112 -5.51 -5.79 9.65
CA ALA A 112 -5.28 -4.52 8.95
C ALA A 112 -3.79 -4.12 8.96
N GLU A 113 -3.05 -4.38 10.03
CA GLU A 113 -1.57 -4.22 10.04
C GLU A 113 -0.92 -5.10 8.96
N GLU A 114 -1.37 -6.35 8.80
CA GLU A 114 -0.88 -7.26 7.78
C GLU A 114 -1.28 -6.85 6.36
N VAL A 115 -2.48 -6.29 6.18
CA VAL A 115 -2.92 -5.70 4.91
C VAL A 115 -2.01 -4.53 4.54
N ARG A 116 -1.76 -3.62 5.49
CA ARG A 116 -0.87 -2.48 5.31
C ARG A 116 0.53 -2.94 4.90
N TYR A 117 1.09 -3.92 5.62
CA TYR A 117 2.40 -4.51 5.31
C TYR A 117 2.46 -5.04 3.86
N THR A 118 1.43 -5.79 3.46
CA THR A 118 1.37 -6.48 2.17
C THR A 118 1.21 -5.48 1.02
N ASP A 119 0.26 -4.56 1.14
CA ASP A 119 -0.10 -3.65 0.07
C ASP A 119 0.99 -2.60 -0.19
N GLU A 120 1.69 -2.12 0.83
CA GLU A 120 2.86 -1.23 0.66
C GLU A 120 4.01 -1.87 -0.13
N ARG A 121 4.15 -3.19 -0.03
CA ARG A 121 5.22 -3.95 -0.69
C ARG A 121 4.76 -4.55 -2.01
N ARG A 122 3.45 -4.60 -2.24
CA ARG A 122 2.82 -5.12 -3.45
C ARG A 122 3.32 -4.34 -4.67
N ARG A 123 3.61 -5.06 -5.76
CA ARG A 123 4.24 -4.49 -6.98
C ARG A 123 5.57 -3.76 -6.71
N GLY A 124 6.19 -4.03 -5.56
CA GLY A 124 7.51 -3.55 -5.17
C GLY A 124 8.61 -4.57 -5.46
N ARG A 125 9.83 -4.28 -4.99
CA ARG A 125 10.99 -5.19 -5.13
C ARG A 125 10.81 -6.50 -4.36
N SER A 126 9.96 -6.48 -3.33
CA SER A 126 9.68 -7.61 -2.45
C SER A 126 8.54 -8.51 -2.93
N TRP A 127 7.96 -8.22 -4.09
CA TRP A 127 6.71 -8.83 -4.55
C TRP A 127 6.92 -9.70 -5.80
N ASP A 128 6.09 -10.74 -5.93
CA ASP A 128 5.89 -11.54 -7.13
C ASP A 128 4.42 -12.01 -7.23
N GLY A 129 3.93 -12.20 -8.46
CA GLY A 129 2.59 -12.72 -8.73
C GLY A 129 2.63 -13.94 -9.65
N PHE A 130 1.79 -14.92 -9.36
CA PHE A 130 1.71 -16.19 -10.08
C PHE A 130 0.26 -16.55 -10.42
N ILE A 131 0.10 -17.32 -11.50
CA ILE A 131 -1.18 -17.87 -11.93
C ILE A 131 -1.41 -19.19 -11.19
N GLY A 132 -2.57 -19.31 -10.55
CA GLY A 132 -3.11 -20.54 -9.98
C GLY A 132 -4.46 -20.88 -10.60
N GLU A 133 -5.20 -21.80 -9.96
CA GLU A 133 -6.55 -22.16 -10.39
C GLU A 133 -7.60 -21.25 -9.72
N PRO A 134 -8.58 -20.71 -10.48
CA PRO A 134 -9.66 -19.92 -9.92
C PRO A 134 -10.72 -20.79 -9.22
N ASN A 135 -11.56 -20.14 -8.42
CA ASN A 135 -12.73 -20.69 -7.73
C ASN A 135 -12.41 -21.84 -6.77
N LEU A 136 -11.28 -21.76 -6.07
CA LEU A 136 -10.93 -22.72 -5.02
C LEU A 136 -11.08 -22.11 -3.64
N ASP A 137 -11.58 -22.92 -2.71
CA ASP A 137 -11.55 -22.60 -1.30
C ASP A 137 -10.20 -22.99 -0.70
N LEU A 138 -9.56 -22.05 -0.01
CA LEU A 138 -8.33 -22.34 0.71
C LEU A 138 -8.63 -23.29 1.88
N ARG A 139 -7.98 -24.45 1.91
CA ARG A 139 -8.10 -25.43 3.00
C ARG A 139 -7.53 -24.85 4.29
N ARG A 140 -8.36 -24.80 5.32
CA ARG A 140 -8.00 -24.30 6.67
C ARG A 140 -8.07 -25.39 7.75
N ASP A 141 -8.19 -26.65 7.35
CA ASP A 141 -8.14 -27.76 8.28
C ASP A 141 -6.73 -27.91 8.89
N GLU A 142 -6.67 -28.49 10.08
CA GLU A 142 -5.43 -28.61 10.85
C GLU A 142 -4.35 -29.40 10.11
N ALA A 143 -4.72 -30.42 9.31
CA ALA A 143 -3.75 -31.23 8.58
C ALA A 143 -3.10 -30.41 7.45
N SER A 144 -3.88 -29.69 6.66
CA SER A 144 -3.40 -28.80 5.59
C SER A 144 -2.50 -27.69 6.14
N ILE A 145 -2.92 -27.01 7.21
CA ILE A 145 -2.12 -25.95 7.85
C ILE A 145 -0.81 -26.53 8.42
N ASN A 146 -0.85 -27.70 9.04
CA ASN A 146 0.36 -28.32 9.60
C ASN A 146 1.34 -28.79 8.52
N ALA A 147 0.84 -29.32 7.39
CA ALA A 147 1.67 -29.65 6.24
C ALA A 147 2.38 -28.41 5.68
N PHE A 148 1.62 -27.31 5.52
CA PHE A 148 2.16 -26.04 5.06
C PHE A 148 3.23 -25.47 6.03
N LYS A 149 2.94 -25.46 7.33
CA LYS A 149 3.92 -25.07 8.37
C LYS A 149 5.16 -25.94 8.35
N ALA A 150 5.03 -27.25 8.16
CA ALA A 150 6.17 -28.17 8.11
C ALA A 150 7.09 -27.86 6.91
N ALA A 151 6.50 -27.63 5.73
CA ALA A 151 7.25 -27.28 4.52
C ALA A 151 8.04 -25.96 4.69
N LEU A 152 7.41 -24.93 5.28
CA LEU A 152 8.08 -23.67 5.57
C LEU A 152 9.22 -23.84 6.60
N ARG A 153 9.01 -24.64 7.67
CA ARG A 153 10.04 -24.89 8.68
C ARG A 153 11.27 -25.55 8.07
N GLU A 154 11.05 -26.57 7.24
CA GLU A 154 12.11 -27.27 6.52
C GLU A 154 12.86 -26.31 5.60
N ARG A 155 12.15 -25.55 4.77
CA ARG A 155 12.76 -24.63 3.80
C ARG A 155 13.60 -23.52 4.44
N PHE A 156 13.12 -22.98 5.56
CA PHE A 156 13.77 -21.84 6.22
C PHE A 156 14.64 -22.22 7.42
N ALA A 157 14.77 -23.52 7.71
CA ALA A 157 15.43 -24.03 8.92
C ALA A 157 14.96 -23.29 10.20
N SER A 158 13.66 -23.07 10.30
CA SER A 158 13.04 -22.29 11.38
C SER A 158 12.30 -23.21 12.36
N ASN A 159 12.50 -22.99 13.66
CA ASN A 159 11.83 -23.77 14.70
C ASN A 159 10.36 -23.36 14.83
N ASN A 160 10.12 -22.05 14.88
CA ASN A 160 8.83 -21.46 15.18
C ASN A 160 8.30 -20.74 13.94
N ILE A 161 7.09 -21.12 13.54
CA ILE A 161 6.33 -20.46 12.48
C ILE A 161 4.92 -20.20 12.99
N HIS A 162 4.51 -18.94 12.89
CA HIS A 162 3.13 -18.52 13.06
C HIS A 162 2.54 -18.20 11.69
N ILE A 163 1.30 -18.62 11.47
CA ILE A 163 0.55 -18.36 10.25
C ILE A 163 -0.83 -17.88 10.68
N ASP A 164 -1.25 -16.78 10.08
CA ASP A 164 -2.60 -16.25 10.21
C ASP A 164 -3.26 -16.20 8.82
N ILE A 165 -4.52 -16.65 8.72
CA ILE A 165 -5.24 -16.76 7.45
C ILE A 165 -6.60 -16.10 7.62
N PHE A 166 -6.84 -15.04 6.85
CA PHE A 166 -8.06 -14.25 6.95
C PHE A 166 -8.58 -13.80 5.58
N GLY A 167 -9.89 -13.56 5.50
CA GLY A 167 -10.51 -12.94 4.33
C GLY A 167 -10.39 -11.42 4.40
N ARG A 168 -10.27 -10.78 3.24
CA ARG A 168 -10.27 -9.32 3.10
C ARG A 168 -10.87 -8.94 1.75
N TYR A 169 -11.18 -7.66 1.60
CA TYR A 169 -11.62 -7.08 0.34
C TYR A 169 -10.58 -6.10 -0.19
N ARG A 170 -10.47 -5.98 -1.50
CA ARG A 170 -9.67 -4.94 -2.16
C ARG A 170 -10.58 -4.12 -3.06
N PRO A 171 -10.72 -2.81 -2.84
CA PRO A 171 -11.49 -1.95 -3.71
C PRO A 171 -11.01 -2.03 -5.16
N THR A 172 -11.96 -2.04 -6.08
CA THR A 172 -11.73 -1.99 -7.53
C THR A 172 -12.42 -0.75 -8.10
N PHE A 173 -11.99 -0.33 -9.29
CA PHE A 173 -12.55 0.87 -9.91
C PHE A 173 -13.98 0.64 -10.43
N ASP A 174 -14.30 -0.59 -10.83
CA ASP A 174 -15.64 -0.98 -11.29
C ASP A 174 -16.67 -1.09 -10.17
N GLY A 175 -16.24 -0.91 -8.91
CA GLY A 175 -17.11 -0.81 -7.74
C GLY A 175 -17.48 -2.14 -7.10
N GLU A 176 -17.02 -3.27 -7.64
CA GLU A 176 -17.16 -4.58 -7.01
C GLU A 176 -15.87 -4.96 -6.27
N ASP A 177 -15.88 -4.77 -4.94
CA ASP A 177 -14.77 -5.16 -4.08
C ASP A 177 -14.29 -6.60 -4.38
N CYS A 178 -13.01 -6.73 -4.68
CA CYS A 178 -12.35 -8.00 -4.94
C CYS A 178 -12.16 -8.75 -3.62
N GLU A 179 -12.76 -9.94 -3.50
CA GLU A 179 -12.50 -10.83 -2.37
C GLU A 179 -11.10 -11.45 -2.47
N LEU A 180 -10.37 -11.46 -1.36
CA LEU A 180 -9.05 -12.05 -1.24
C LEU A 180 -8.96 -12.89 0.05
N VAL A 181 -8.19 -13.97 -0.02
CA VAL A 181 -7.67 -14.64 1.17
C VAL A 181 -6.23 -14.23 1.37
N GLN A 182 -5.89 -13.66 2.52
CA GLN A 182 -4.53 -13.29 2.89
C GLN A 182 -3.96 -14.27 3.91
N ILE A 183 -2.68 -14.60 3.74
CA ILE A 183 -1.89 -15.47 4.61
C ILE A 183 -0.71 -14.64 5.12
N ALA A 184 -0.71 -14.29 6.39
CA ALA A 184 0.43 -13.69 7.08
C ALA A 184 1.33 -14.79 7.65
N ILE A 185 2.64 -14.67 7.45
CA ILE A 185 3.64 -15.68 7.83
C ILE A 185 4.74 -15.01 8.63
N TYR A 186 4.90 -15.46 9.87
CA TYR A 186 5.99 -15.04 10.75
C TYR A 186 6.87 -16.24 11.05
N ARG A 187 8.14 -16.15 10.67
CA ARG A 187 9.13 -17.19 10.96
C ARG A 187 10.21 -16.67 11.90
N GLU A 188 10.58 -17.50 12.85
CA GLU A 188 11.70 -17.21 13.75
C GLU A 188 13.04 -17.37 13.01
N GLY A 189 13.90 -16.38 13.16
CA GLY A 189 15.27 -16.38 12.66
C GLY A 189 16.26 -17.02 13.63
N LEU A 190 17.50 -17.18 13.15
CA LEU A 190 18.61 -17.63 14.00
C LEU A 190 18.90 -16.61 15.11
N LEU A 191 19.45 -17.09 16.23
CA LEU A 191 19.86 -16.25 17.35
C LEU A 191 20.86 -15.18 16.87
N ASP A 192 20.50 -13.91 17.00
CA ASP A 192 21.37 -12.76 16.74
C ASP A 192 21.62 -11.96 18.01
N ALA A 193 22.55 -11.00 17.94
CA ALA A 193 22.85 -10.10 19.05
C ALA A 193 22.79 -8.65 18.60
N PHE A 194 22.12 -7.80 19.38
CA PHE A 194 22.01 -6.36 19.16
C PHE A 194 22.61 -5.58 20.33
N LEU A 195 23.05 -4.35 20.05
CA LEU A 195 23.57 -3.43 21.07
C LEU A 195 22.40 -2.73 21.77
N ALA A 196 22.46 -2.64 23.09
CA ALA A 196 21.50 -1.93 23.93
C ALA A 196 22.22 -1.27 25.11
N PHE A 197 21.59 -0.27 25.73
CA PHE A 197 22.01 0.21 27.05
C PHE A 197 21.25 -0.57 28.14
N ASP A 198 21.92 -0.91 29.24
CA ASP A 198 21.26 -1.39 30.45
C ASP A 198 20.83 -0.23 31.35
N ASP A 199 20.20 -0.56 32.48
CA ASP A 199 19.66 0.42 33.44
C ASP A 199 20.78 1.26 34.09
N ALA A 200 22.04 0.81 34.02
CA ALA A 200 23.22 1.54 34.47
C ALA A 200 23.84 2.43 33.37
N GLY A 201 23.24 2.48 32.17
CA GLY A 201 23.74 3.26 31.03
C GLY A 201 24.96 2.64 30.35
N THR A 202 25.21 1.35 30.54
CA THR A 202 26.35 0.64 29.93
C THR A 202 25.95 -0.01 28.62
N LEU A 203 26.79 0.13 27.59
CA LEU A 203 26.58 -0.51 26.29
C LEU A 203 26.82 -2.02 26.40
N VAL A 204 25.76 -2.82 26.24
CA VAL A 204 25.77 -4.27 26.34
C VAL A 204 25.28 -4.93 25.04
N ARG A 205 25.63 -6.20 24.84
CA ARG A 205 25.07 -7.04 23.77
C ARG A 205 23.96 -7.92 24.35
N ARG A 206 22.75 -7.82 23.80
CA ARG A 206 21.61 -8.68 24.14
C ARG A 206 21.31 -9.62 22.98
N ALA A 207 21.05 -10.89 23.30
CA ALA A 207 20.66 -11.89 22.32
C ALA A 207 19.14 -11.82 22.07
N ARG A 208 18.72 -12.01 20.81
CA ARG A 208 17.30 -12.17 20.45
C ARG A 208 17.17 -13.16 19.30
N ARG A 209 15.95 -13.63 19.08
CA ARG A 209 15.57 -14.34 17.84
C ARG A 209 14.69 -13.38 17.03
N PRO A 210 15.17 -12.88 15.88
CA PRO A 210 14.38 -11.96 15.06
C PRO A 210 13.19 -12.71 14.45
N VAL A 211 12.13 -11.97 14.11
CA VAL A 211 10.99 -12.49 13.36
C VAL A 211 11.07 -11.94 11.94
N PHE A 212 10.96 -12.82 10.96
CA PHE A 212 10.84 -12.44 9.55
C PHE A 212 9.39 -12.63 9.12
N GLU A 213 8.84 -11.56 8.56
CA GLU A 213 7.48 -11.49 8.06
C GLU A 213 7.47 -11.68 6.54
N ALA A 214 6.45 -12.39 6.06
CA ALA A 214 6.10 -12.52 4.66
C ALA A 214 4.59 -12.69 4.54
N ALA A 215 4.02 -12.35 3.39
CA ALA A 215 2.59 -12.46 3.17
C ALA A 215 2.30 -13.06 1.80
N MET A 216 1.15 -13.73 1.68
CA MET A 216 0.58 -14.14 0.41
C MET A 216 -0.89 -13.74 0.32
N THR A 217 -1.37 -13.48 -0.89
CA THR A 217 -2.80 -13.32 -1.16
C THR A 217 -3.23 -14.26 -2.26
N TYR A 218 -4.46 -14.77 -2.18
CA TYR A 218 -5.12 -15.54 -3.21
C TYR A 218 -6.44 -14.87 -3.55
N GLU A 219 -6.67 -14.62 -4.84
CA GLU A 219 -7.91 -14.09 -5.38
C GLU A 219 -8.74 -15.24 -5.97
N PRO A 220 -9.84 -15.66 -5.33
CA PRO A 220 -10.64 -16.78 -5.81
C PRO A 220 -11.20 -16.54 -7.21
N ALA A 221 -11.62 -15.31 -7.54
CA ALA A 221 -12.22 -15.01 -8.84
C ALA A 221 -11.29 -15.30 -10.03
N THR A 222 -9.98 -15.06 -9.87
CA THR A 222 -9.00 -15.10 -10.95
C THR A 222 -7.98 -16.22 -10.80
N GLY A 223 -7.85 -16.79 -9.60
CA GLY A 223 -6.83 -17.78 -9.25
C GLY A 223 -5.45 -17.17 -9.00
N VAL A 224 -5.33 -15.84 -8.98
CA VAL A 224 -4.02 -15.19 -8.82
C VAL A 224 -3.52 -15.34 -7.39
N ILE A 225 -2.23 -15.72 -7.29
CA ILE A 225 -1.50 -15.79 -6.04
C ILE A 225 -0.41 -14.72 -6.06
N GLU A 226 -0.46 -13.80 -5.10
CA GLU A 226 0.60 -12.81 -4.89
C GLU A 226 1.40 -13.18 -3.64
N VAL A 227 2.71 -12.93 -3.67
CA VAL A 227 3.60 -13.16 -2.53
C VAL A 227 4.50 -11.95 -2.29
N VAL A 228 4.62 -11.56 -1.04
CA VAL A 228 5.52 -10.53 -0.54
C VAL A 228 6.53 -11.18 0.39
N ALA A 229 7.79 -11.22 -0.01
CA ALA A 229 8.90 -11.68 0.83
C ALA A 229 10.22 -11.00 0.42
N ASN A 230 11.10 -10.75 1.38
CA ASN A 230 12.37 -10.07 1.12
C ASN A 230 13.30 -10.87 0.18
N ASP A 231 13.29 -12.19 0.30
CA ASP A 231 14.11 -13.07 -0.54
C ASP A 231 13.35 -13.51 -1.78
N ARG A 232 13.90 -13.25 -2.97
CA ARG A 232 13.24 -13.55 -4.25
C ARG A 232 13.16 -15.05 -4.54
N GLU A 233 14.19 -15.80 -4.14
CA GLU A 233 14.26 -17.24 -4.42
C GLU A 233 13.18 -18.01 -3.65
N SER A 234 12.91 -17.61 -2.40
CA SER A 234 11.90 -18.25 -1.57
C SER A 234 10.45 -17.99 -1.97
N ARG A 235 10.14 -16.90 -2.70
CA ARG A 235 8.76 -16.53 -3.06
C ARG A 235 8.04 -17.62 -3.83
N GLU A 236 8.68 -18.15 -4.87
CA GLU A 236 8.10 -19.21 -5.71
C GLU A 236 7.88 -20.49 -4.91
N GLU A 237 8.81 -20.85 -4.03
CA GLU A 237 8.71 -22.04 -3.20
C GLU A 237 7.60 -21.90 -2.15
N MET A 238 7.45 -20.72 -1.55
CA MET A 238 6.33 -20.44 -0.64
C MET A 238 4.99 -20.59 -1.36
N VAL A 239 4.86 -20.06 -2.58
CA VAL A 239 3.66 -20.21 -3.41
C VAL A 239 3.44 -21.68 -3.77
N ARG A 240 4.50 -22.44 -4.09
CA ARG A 240 4.40 -23.88 -4.34
C ARG A 240 3.86 -24.65 -3.14
N PHE A 241 4.32 -24.32 -1.93
CA PHE A 241 3.81 -24.96 -0.70
C PHE A 241 2.36 -24.58 -0.44
N MET A 242 1.98 -23.31 -0.61
CA MET A 242 0.61 -22.83 -0.49
C MET A 242 -0.32 -23.54 -1.49
N ALA A 243 0.07 -23.59 -2.75
CA ALA A 243 -0.67 -24.25 -3.81
C ALA A 243 -0.85 -25.75 -3.55
N ARG A 244 0.18 -26.45 -3.07
CA ARG A 244 0.11 -27.88 -2.74
C ARG A 244 -0.70 -28.17 -1.47
N ASP A 245 -0.42 -27.45 -0.39
CA ASP A 245 -0.93 -27.81 0.94
C ASP A 245 -2.28 -27.17 1.24
N LEU A 246 -2.53 -25.96 0.72
CA LEU A 246 -3.74 -25.19 1.03
C LEU A 246 -4.75 -25.14 -0.12
N LEU A 247 -4.31 -25.11 -1.38
CA LEU A 247 -5.22 -25.24 -2.54
C LEU A 247 -5.32 -26.70 -3.04
N GLY A 248 -4.24 -27.46 -2.83
CA GLY A 248 -3.98 -28.79 -3.40
C GLY A 248 -4.15 -28.87 -4.90
N ILE A 249 -3.52 -27.93 -5.57
CA ILE A 249 -3.28 -27.90 -7.01
C ILE A 249 -1.79 -28.16 -7.29
N GLU A 250 -1.50 -28.57 -8.52
CA GLU A 250 -0.12 -28.62 -9.01
C GLU A 250 0.30 -27.22 -9.48
N PHE A 251 1.39 -26.71 -8.92
CA PHE A 251 1.87 -25.36 -9.23
C PHE A 251 2.85 -25.36 -10.41
N GLN A 252 2.51 -24.63 -11.46
CA GLN A 252 3.29 -24.59 -12.71
C GLN A 252 4.33 -23.46 -12.77
N SER A 253 4.50 -22.68 -11.70
CA SER A 253 5.42 -21.53 -11.66
C SER A 253 5.15 -20.45 -12.73
N GLU A 254 3.93 -20.41 -13.29
CA GLU A 254 3.56 -19.41 -14.27
C GLU A 254 3.38 -18.04 -13.59
N LYS A 255 4.08 -17.03 -14.10
CA LYS A 255 4.01 -15.66 -13.58
C LYS A 255 2.79 -14.95 -14.15
N VAL A 256 2.15 -14.11 -13.34
CA VAL A 256 1.16 -13.18 -13.88
C VAL A 256 1.86 -12.24 -14.87
N PRO A 257 1.29 -12.00 -16.07
CA PRO A 257 1.90 -11.12 -17.07
C PRO A 257 2.10 -9.70 -16.55
N PHE A 258 3.15 -9.04 -17.03
CA PHE A 258 3.37 -7.63 -16.74
C PHE A 258 2.42 -6.73 -17.53
N ARG A 259 2.08 -5.57 -16.97
CA ARG A 259 1.28 -4.51 -17.57
C ARG A 259 2.16 -3.93 -18.64
N THR A 260 1.63 -3.93 -19.84
CA THR A 260 2.30 -3.33 -20.98
C THR A 260 1.74 -1.94 -21.15
N TYR A 261 2.63 -0.96 -20.99
CA TYR A 261 2.31 0.39 -21.38
C TYR A 261 2.54 0.56 -22.89
N ASP A 262 1.70 1.36 -23.54
CA ASP A 262 1.92 1.83 -24.91
C ASP A 262 1.82 3.35 -24.93
N LEU A 263 2.94 4.00 -25.21
CA LEU A 263 3.05 5.46 -25.27
C LEU A 263 2.87 6.00 -26.70
N ALA A 264 2.58 5.16 -27.70
CA ALA A 264 2.45 5.57 -29.10
C ALA A 264 1.35 6.62 -29.30
N VAL A 265 0.25 6.53 -28.53
CA VAL A 265 -0.84 7.51 -28.56
C VAL A 265 -0.37 8.93 -28.24
N LEU A 266 0.68 9.07 -27.42
CA LEU A 266 1.22 10.36 -26.99
C LEU A 266 2.17 11.00 -28.02
N LEU A 267 2.52 10.30 -29.10
CA LEU A 267 3.33 10.88 -30.18
C LEU A 267 2.54 11.93 -30.97
N HIS A 268 1.22 11.97 -30.83
CA HIS A 268 0.33 12.91 -31.49
C HIS A 268 -0.50 13.68 -30.47
N PRO A 269 -1.00 14.89 -30.80
CA PRO A 269 -1.96 15.59 -29.96
C PRO A 269 -3.10 14.67 -29.54
N PHE A 270 -3.34 14.60 -28.24
CA PHE A 270 -4.32 13.71 -27.66
C PHE A 270 -5.17 14.46 -26.63
N ASP A 271 -6.49 14.32 -26.75
CA ASP A 271 -7.45 15.15 -26.00
C ASP A 271 -7.76 14.61 -24.59
N PHE A 272 -7.28 13.41 -24.25
CA PHE A 272 -7.49 12.76 -22.94
C PHE A 272 -8.95 12.79 -22.48
N PRO A 273 -9.87 12.07 -23.15
CA PRO A 273 -11.27 12.08 -22.78
C PRO A 273 -11.49 11.65 -21.32
N THR A 274 -12.32 12.41 -20.59
CA THR A 274 -12.68 12.18 -19.19
C THR A 274 -14.20 12.17 -18.97
N ASP A 275 -14.63 11.56 -17.87
CA ASP A 275 -15.99 11.66 -17.36
C ASP A 275 -16.07 12.84 -16.40
N PRO A 276 -17.09 13.72 -16.53
CA PRO A 276 -17.27 14.86 -15.62
C PRO A 276 -17.35 14.47 -14.14
N GLU A 277 -17.85 13.27 -13.84
CA GLU A 277 -18.05 12.75 -12.49
C GLU A 277 -16.74 12.50 -11.74
N ASP A 278 -15.64 12.19 -12.45
CA ASP A 278 -14.33 11.97 -11.83
C ASP A 278 -13.61 13.29 -11.50
N GLY A 279 -14.22 14.44 -11.85
CA GLY A 279 -13.74 15.76 -11.46
C GLY A 279 -12.38 16.15 -12.06
N ILE A 280 -11.97 15.57 -13.18
CA ILE A 280 -10.71 15.94 -13.86
C ILE A 280 -10.93 17.24 -14.64
N GLU A 281 -10.16 18.27 -14.29
CA GLU A 281 -10.15 19.59 -14.95
C GLU A 281 -9.32 19.56 -16.25
N SER A 282 -8.14 18.95 -16.23
CA SER A 282 -7.24 18.89 -17.38
C SER A 282 -6.18 17.81 -17.25
N VAL A 283 -5.69 17.33 -18.39
CA VAL A 283 -4.57 16.40 -18.49
C VAL A 283 -3.51 16.99 -19.40
N GLU A 284 -2.27 17.04 -18.93
CA GLU A 284 -1.17 17.64 -19.67
C GLU A 284 0.01 16.67 -19.76
N VAL A 285 0.54 16.46 -20.97
CA VAL A 285 1.85 15.80 -21.17
C VAL A 285 2.95 16.81 -20.88
N LYS A 286 3.65 16.61 -19.77
CA LYS A 286 4.75 17.48 -19.31
C LYS A 286 6.09 17.08 -19.87
N GLN A 287 6.31 15.79 -20.11
CA GLN A 287 7.57 15.27 -20.61
C GLN A 287 7.34 14.05 -21.51
N LEU A 288 8.09 13.97 -22.60
CA LEU A 288 8.23 12.75 -23.43
C LEU A 288 9.71 12.46 -23.64
N ARG A 289 10.12 11.24 -23.32
CA ARG A 289 11.45 10.72 -23.65
C ARG A 289 11.32 9.81 -24.86
N LEU A 290 12.03 10.15 -25.92
CA LEU A 290 12.00 9.48 -27.21
C LEU A 290 13.32 8.74 -27.46
N MET A 291 13.24 7.62 -28.15
CA MET A 291 14.37 6.82 -28.62
C MET A 291 14.27 6.68 -30.14
N PRO A 292 15.35 6.89 -30.90
CA PRO A 292 15.37 6.58 -32.32
C PRO A 292 15.15 5.08 -32.56
N ILE A 293 14.38 4.72 -33.57
CA ILE A 293 14.11 3.31 -33.92
C ILE A 293 15.39 2.60 -34.39
N ASP A 294 16.29 3.34 -35.05
CA ASP A 294 17.54 2.84 -35.63
C ASP A 294 18.72 2.84 -34.65
N ASN A 295 18.61 3.50 -33.49
CA ASN A 295 19.66 3.60 -32.50
C ASN A 295 19.14 3.57 -31.05
N VAL A 296 19.20 2.39 -30.44
CA VAL A 296 18.71 2.17 -29.07
C VAL A 296 19.58 2.80 -27.97
N GLY A 297 20.78 3.31 -28.30
CA GLY A 297 21.71 3.95 -27.35
C GLY A 297 21.48 5.44 -27.11
N GLU A 298 20.62 6.07 -27.92
CA GLU A 298 20.37 7.51 -27.88
C GLU A 298 18.97 7.84 -27.35
N ARG A 299 18.83 9.03 -26.75
CA ARG A 299 17.55 9.53 -26.24
C ARG A 299 17.44 11.03 -26.45
N VAL A 300 16.23 11.48 -26.81
CA VAL A 300 15.83 12.89 -26.77
C VAL A 300 14.72 13.06 -25.75
N THR A 301 14.73 14.12 -24.97
CA THR A 301 13.64 14.44 -24.04
C THR A 301 13.04 15.78 -24.41
N LEU A 302 11.73 15.77 -24.66
CA LEU A 302 10.90 16.95 -24.81
C LEU A 302 10.26 17.24 -23.45
N GLU A 303 10.32 18.48 -22.97
CA GLU A 303 9.77 18.86 -21.67
C GLU A 303 9.16 20.27 -21.70
N CYS A 304 7.92 20.38 -21.23
CA CYS A 304 7.25 21.65 -20.96
C CYS A 304 7.23 21.91 -19.45
N LEU A 305 7.91 22.97 -19.01
CA LEU A 305 7.89 23.41 -17.61
C LEU A 305 6.50 23.91 -17.20
N ARG A 306 6.22 23.98 -15.89
CA ARG A 306 4.90 24.32 -15.33
C ARG A 306 4.25 25.60 -15.87
N LYS A 307 5.05 26.60 -16.30
CA LYS A 307 4.56 27.90 -16.79
C LYS A 307 4.50 28.00 -18.32
N ALA A 308 4.75 26.92 -19.04
CA ALA A 308 4.60 26.91 -20.48
C ALA A 308 3.12 27.12 -20.86
N ASP A 309 2.88 28.00 -21.83
CA ASP A 309 1.58 28.35 -22.40
C ASP A 309 1.25 27.52 -23.65
N ARG A 310 2.07 26.50 -23.94
CA ARG A 310 1.96 25.64 -25.12
C ARG A 310 2.11 24.16 -24.77
N THR A 311 1.55 23.30 -25.61
CA THR A 311 1.64 21.84 -25.46
C THR A 311 3.01 21.32 -25.90
N ILE A 312 3.35 20.10 -25.48
CA ILE A 312 4.57 19.42 -25.91
C ILE A 312 4.63 19.24 -27.43
N TRP A 313 3.48 18.96 -28.06
CA TRP A 313 3.35 18.79 -29.51
C TRP A 313 3.59 20.10 -30.26
N SER A 314 2.91 21.18 -29.86
CA SER A 314 3.12 22.51 -30.48
C SER A 314 4.55 23.02 -30.28
N MET A 315 5.15 22.75 -29.12
CA MET A 315 6.54 23.08 -28.88
C MET A 315 7.47 22.33 -29.84
N SER A 316 7.28 21.02 -29.98
CA SER A 316 8.16 20.17 -30.81
C SER A 316 8.11 20.60 -32.27
N ALA A 317 6.89 20.77 -32.81
CA ALA A 317 6.67 21.16 -34.19
C ALA A 317 7.32 22.53 -34.50
N GLU A 318 7.17 23.51 -33.61
CA GLU A 318 7.75 24.85 -33.78
C GLU A 318 9.29 24.86 -33.68
N ARG A 319 9.86 24.06 -32.78
CA ARG A 319 11.31 24.06 -32.51
C ARG A 319 12.11 23.23 -33.51
N PHE A 320 11.54 22.13 -34.02
CA PHE A 320 12.25 21.15 -34.83
C PHE A 320 11.77 21.10 -36.29
N GLY A 321 10.57 21.59 -36.60
CA GLY A 321 10.04 21.65 -37.95
C GLY A 321 10.04 20.28 -38.63
N ALA A 322 10.70 20.16 -39.79
CA ALA A 322 10.80 18.90 -40.53
C ALA A 322 11.58 17.79 -39.80
N ASN A 323 12.38 18.14 -38.78
CA ASN A 323 13.14 17.20 -37.96
C ASN A 323 12.44 16.91 -36.62
N ASP A 324 11.14 17.19 -36.50
CA ASP A 324 10.39 16.92 -35.28
C ASP A 324 10.42 15.41 -34.95
N PRO A 325 10.95 15.01 -33.79
CA PRO A 325 11.00 13.60 -33.42
C PRO A 325 9.61 12.99 -33.22
N LEU A 326 8.55 13.81 -33.06
CA LEU A 326 7.16 13.35 -33.03
C LEU A 326 6.57 13.08 -34.42
N ALA A 327 7.23 13.52 -35.50
CA ALA A 327 6.75 13.31 -36.87
C ALA A 327 7.11 11.92 -37.45
N GLY A 328 7.96 11.14 -36.78
CA GLY A 328 8.29 9.76 -37.16
C GLY A 328 9.76 9.39 -36.93
N GLY A 329 10.06 8.08 -36.91
CA GLY A 329 11.42 7.57 -36.69
C GLY A 329 11.82 7.39 -35.22
N TRP A 330 10.92 7.71 -34.29
CA TRP A 330 11.15 7.62 -32.86
C TRP A 330 10.02 6.85 -32.15
N VAL A 331 10.36 6.25 -31.02
CA VAL A 331 9.40 5.63 -30.10
C VAL A 331 9.44 6.33 -28.75
N ALA A 332 8.27 6.53 -28.14
CA ALA A 332 8.17 7.03 -26.78
C ALA A 332 8.56 5.92 -25.79
N THR A 333 9.52 6.23 -24.91
CA THR A 333 10.04 5.30 -23.89
C THR A 333 9.68 5.72 -22.47
N GLN A 334 9.31 6.98 -22.26
CA GLN A 334 8.80 7.47 -20.99
C GLN A 334 7.92 8.70 -21.21
N ALA A 335 6.85 8.82 -20.42
CA ALA A 335 5.98 9.99 -20.40
C ALA A 335 5.79 10.47 -18.96
N LYS A 336 5.67 11.80 -18.78
CA LYS A 336 5.15 12.39 -17.54
C LYS A 336 3.83 13.10 -17.85
N LEU A 337 2.76 12.64 -17.24
CA LEU A 337 1.43 13.23 -17.30
C LEU A 337 1.15 14.00 -16.00
N SER A 338 0.39 15.07 -16.12
CA SER A 338 -0.14 15.83 -15.00
C SER A 338 -1.65 15.88 -15.13
N ILE A 339 -2.35 15.13 -14.28
CA ILE A 339 -3.82 15.14 -14.20
C ILE A 339 -4.22 16.12 -13.11
N LYS A 340 -4.90 17.21 -13.47
CA LYS A 340 -5.41 18.20 -12.51
C LYS A 340 -6.87 17.94 -12.25
N PHE A 341 -7.26 17.90 -10.99
CA PHE A 341 -8.64 17.77 -10.56
C PHE A 341 -9.24 19.12 -10.24
N HIS A 342 -10.56 19.27 -10.38
CA HIS A 342 -11.27 20.41 -9.83
C HIS A 342 -11.09 20.49 -8.31
N PRO A 343 -11.10 21.69 -7.71
CA PRO A 343 -11.08 21.83 -6.25
C PRO A 343 -12.30 21.13 -5.62
N LYS A 344 -12.06 20.29 -4.60
CA LYS A 344 -13.11 19.63 -3.79
C LYS A 344 -13.35 20.41 -2.49
N GLY A 345 -14.60 20.56 -2.06
CA GLY A 345 -14.98 21.24 -0.82
C GLY A 345 -14.57 22.72 -0.79
N ASP A 346 -14.03 23.18 0.35
CA ASP A 346 -13.58 24.56 0.54
C ASP A 346 -12.17 24.85 -0.05
N ALA A 347 -11.57 23.88 -0.75
CA ALA A 347 -10.24 24.05 -1.31
C ALA A 347 -10.24 25.09 -2.45
N LYS A 348 -9.29 26.04 -2.40
CA LYS A 348 -9.12 27.05 -3.46
C LYS A 348 -8.41 26.53 -4.71
N ARG A 349 -7.78 25.36 -4.65
CA ARG A 349 -6.97 24.78 -5.72
C ARG A 349 -7.26 23.29 -5.86
N GLY A 350 -7.27 22.86 -7.11
CA GLY A 350 -7.30 21.47 -7.50
C GLY A 350 -6.06 20.70 -7.06
N ARG A 351 -6.23 19.44 -6.68
CA ARG A 351 -5.12 18.50 -6.52
C ARG A 351 -4.55 18.13 -7.89
N THR A 352 -3.29 17.71 -7.92
CA THR A 352 -2.64 17.24 -9.14
C THR A 352 -2.06 15.86 -8.90
N LEU A 353 -2.42 14.91 -9.76
CA LEU A 353 -1.87 13.56 -9.81
C LEU A 353 -0.74 13.50 -10.86
N PRO A 354 0.53 13.41 -10.44
CA PRO A 354 1.65 13.24 -11.34
C PRO A 354 1.84 11.76 -11.71
N LEU A 355 1.70 11.43 -12.99
CA LEU A 355 2.00 10.07 -13.49
C LEU A 355 3.28 10.07 -14.29
N THR A 356 4.18 9.15 -13.98
CA THR A 356 5.40 8.85 -14.74
C THR A 356 5.32 7.41 -15.21
N ILE A 357 5.28 7.24 -16.53
CA ILE A 357 5.17 5.94 -17.19
C ILE A 357 6.48 5.70 -17.94
N THR A 358 7.12 4.56 -17.73
CA THR A 358 8.40 4.18 -18.33
C THR A 358 8.27 2.80 -18.96
N MET A 359 8.45 2.72 -20.27
CA MET A 359 8.36 1.47 -21.01
C MET A 359 9.41 0.45 -20.52
N PRO A 360 9.09 -0.85 -20.55
CA PRO A 360 7.80 -1.42 -20.95
C PRO A 360 6.75 -1.52 -19.83
N HIS A 361 7.18 -1.47 -18.55
CA HIS A 361 6.34 -1.88 -17.40
C HIS A 361 6.26 -0.85 -16.26
N GLY A 362 7.14 0.16 -16.23
CA GLY A 362 7.21 1.08 -15.10
C GLY A 362 6.05 2.09 -15.06
N CYS A 363 5.37 2.18 -13.93
CA CYS A 363 4.49 3.31 -13.61
C CYS A 363 4.56 3.64 -12.12
N ASN A 364 4.52 4.93 -11.77
CA ASN A 364 4.50 5.39 -10.37
C ASN A 364 3.07 5.42 -9.77
N LEU A 365 2.08 4.90 -10.48
CA LEU A 365 0.68 4.92 -10.04
C LEU A 365 0.54 4.23 -8.67
N LYS A 366 1.24 3.13 -8.44
CA LYS A 366 1.26 2.40 -7.16
C LYS A 366 1.70 3.23 -5.93
N ASP A 367 2.40 4.34 -6.16
CA ASP A 367 2.91 5.21 -5.09
C ASP A 367 1.90 6.33 -4.73
N GLN A 368 0.73 6.35 -5.39
CA GLN A 368 -0.33 7.35 -5.19
C GLN A 368 -1.38 6.84 -4.18
N THR A 369 -2.28 7.72 -3.76
CA THR A 369 -3.41 7.32 -2.90
C THR A 369 -4.31 6.30 -3.61
N GLU A 370 -5.07 5.49 -2.87
CA GLU A 370 -5.94 4.48 -3.48
C GLU A 370 -6.97 5.09 -4.45
N GLU A 371 -7.60 6.21 -4.08
CA GLU A 371 -8.50 6.96 -4.97
C GLU A 371 -7.80 7.37 -6.27
N GLU A 372 -6.56 7.87 -6.19
CA GLU A 372 -5.76 8.25 -7.35
C GLU A 372 -5.30 7.05 -8.17
N GLN A 373 -5.03 5.90 -7.53
CA GLN A 373 -4.71 4.65 -8.22
C GLN A 373 -5.89 4.17 -9.06
N LEU A 374 -7.08 4.15 -8.47
CA LEU A 374 -8.32 3.76 -9.12
C LEU A 374 -8.62 4.65 -10.33
N ILE A 375 -8.60 5.97 -10.15
CA ILE A 375 -8.82 6.94 -11.24
C ILE A 375 -7.71 6.83 -12.30
N GLY A 376 -6.45 6.75 -11.89
CA GLY A 376 -5.33 6.65 -12.83
C GLY A 376 -5.40 5.38 -13.67
N GLU A 377 -5.75 4.24 -13.08
CA GLU A 377 -5.89 2.98 -13.81
C GLU A 377 -7.04 3.05 -14.84
N LYS A 378 -8.20 3.58 -14.44
CA LYS A 378 -9.35 3.81 -15.35
C LYS A 378 -8.90 4.55 -16.60
N TYR A 379 -8.21 5.68 -16.40
CA TYR A 379 -7.87 6.58 -17.49
C TYR A 379 -6.71 6.09 -18.34
N LEU A 380 -5.70 5.45 -17.75
CA LEU A 380 -4.63 4.83 -18.53
C LEU A 380 -5.18 3.77 -19.49
N ARG A 381 -6.18 2.96 -19.07
CA ARG A 381 -6.87 2.02 -19.95
C ARG A 381 -7.70 2.74 -21.01
N ARG A 382 -8.52 3.72 -20.61
CA ARG A 382 -9.37 4.48 -21.54
C ARG A 382 -8.57 5.20 -22.61
N TRP A 383 -7.38 5.69 -22.28
CA TRP A 383 -6.49 6.37 -23.21
C TRP A 383 -5.67 5.41 -24.09
N GLY A 384 -5.84 4.10 -23.91
CA GLY A 384 -5.07 3.07 -24.63
C GLY A 384 -3.59 3.04 -24.23
N ILE A 385 -3.24 3.67 -23.10
CA ILE A 385 -1.86 3.74 -22.60
C ILE A 385 -1.52 2.48 -21.81
N LEU A 386 -2.50 1.87 -21.13
CA LEU A 386 -2.35 0.60 -20.44
C LEU A 386 -3.06 -0.48 -21.26
N SER A 387 -2.28 -1.43 -21.79
CA SER A 387 -2.79 -2.60 -22.52
C SER A 387 -3.09 -3.75 -21.56
N GLY A 388 -4.29 -4.31 -21.68
CA GLY A 388 -4.75 -5.50 -20.97
C GLY A 388 -6.26 -5.50 -20.87
N ASP A 389 -6.90 -6.59 -21.29
CA ASP A 389 -8.27 -6.90 -20.86
C ASP A 389 -8.30 -6.95 -19.33
N GLY A 390 -9.47 -6.84 -18.72
CA GLY A 390 -9.68 -6.88 -17.26
C GLY A 390 -9.20 -8.14 -16.53
N GLY A 391 -8.36 -8.98 -17.16
CA GLY A 391 -7.58 -10.02 -16.48
C GLY A 391 -6.47 -9.43 -15.63
N VAL A 392 -5.93 -10.25 -14.73
CA VAL A 392 -4.93 -9.81 -13.77
C VAL A 392 -3.60 -9.59 -14.47
N VAL A 393 -3.12 -8.35 -14.45
CA VAL A 393 -1.85 -7.93 -15.06
C VAL A 393 -1.06 -7.07 -14.05
N VAL A 394 0.26 -7.21 -14.02
CA VAL A 394 1.19 -6.68 -12.99
C VAL A 394 2.03 -5.50 -13.47
N ASP A 395 2.07 -4.35 -12.80
CA ASP A 395 2.99 -3.26 -13.16
C ASP A 395 4.48 -3.64 -13.11
#